data_AF-A0A1R2BC64-F1
#
_entry.id   AF-A0A1R2BC64-F1
#
_cell.length_a   1.000
_cell.length_b   1.000
_cell.length_c   1.000
_cell.angle_alpha   90.00
_cell.angle_beta   90.00
_cell.angle_gamma   90.00
#
_symmetry.space_group_name_H-M   'P 1'
#
loop_
_entity.id
_entity.type
_entity.pdbx_description
1 polymer ?
#
loop_
_entity_poly.entity_id
_entity_poly.type
_entity_poly.pdbx_seq_one_letter_code
_entity_poly.pdbx_strand_id
1 'polypeptide(L)'
;MDDIKLDQSSSVYEVVTEVIESCEICYEYSTSNSFVRGSCGHVFCNKCFSEYFSFMWEENSIYPLKCPRSDCDKDIYKCASSVLDKDIWKKFKAIRKIRKLLRDPAVRWCTVVNCEGFGRDDGKNQVICNSCEKEILTTASHERQDILDNFSVIECPGCACLIARSFGCMKMTCYCGASFCMKCGSLDTGSHRYWLCIAEDKKNEVVCWVPFFTLFIYILTPLIPAFVIYFYRNMWDKNYIRVINDHPWFYGGLILFFSPMILVFSLFYLPFVFGWYCMDAMFNGKSRKYKNWWILLKILLYFPSVFLTFVGFLLLLSLVIAFLPLYALALLGYMMFKAKLDR
;
A
#
# COMPACT_ATOMS: atom_id res chain seq x y z
N MET A 1 13.34 -94.29 -14.57
CA MET A 1 12.87 -94.74 -13.26
C MET A 1 12.97 -93.53 -12.35
N ASP A 2 11.80 -93.21 -11.82
CA ASP A 2 11.50 -92.43 -10.62
C ASP A 2 11.42 -90.89 -10.73
N ASP A 3 10.16 -90.47 -10.78
CA ASP A 3 9.59 -89.14 -10.55
C ASP A 3 9.95 -88.56 -9.18
N ILE A 4 9.83 -87.22 -9.02
CA ILE A 4 8.95 -86.58 -8.03
C ILE A 4 8.90 -85.06 -8.27
N LYS A 5 7.67 -84.56 -8.37
CA LYS A 5 7.27 -83.15 -8.48
C LYS A 5 7.71 -82.34 -7.25
N LEU A 6 8.07 -81.08 -7.44
CA LEU A 6 8.10 -80.08 -6.37
C LEU A 6 7.23 -78.88 -6.72
N ASP A 7 6.55 -78.45 -5.68
CA ASP A 7 5.26 -77.80 -5.64
C ASP A 7 5.32 -76.28 -5.82
N GLN A 8 4.17 -75.71 -6.17
CA GLN A 8 3.92 -74.28 -6.19
C GLN A 8 3.89 -73.72 -4.76
N SER A 9 4.61 -72.63 -4.49
CA SER A 9 4.24 -71.73 -3.38
C SER A 9 4.44 -70.27 -3.77
N SER A 10 3.32 -69.62 -4.02
CA SER A 10 3.08 -68.21 -4.21
C SER A 10 3.51 -67.35 -3.00
N SER A 11 4.20 -66.25 -3.26
CA SER A 11 4.13 -65.05 -2.42
C SER A 11 3.83 -63.86 -3.33
N VAL A 12 2.55 -63.51 -3.43
CA VAL A 12 2.10 -62.25 -4.00
C VAL A 12 2.48 -61.15 -3.01
N TYR A 13 3.51 -60.37 -3.33
CA TYR A 13 3.76 -59.12 -2.64
C TYR A 13 2.87 -58.06 -3.28
N GLU A 14 1.81 -57.64 -2.58
CA GLU A 14 1.05 -56.44 -2.92
C GLU A 14 1.97 -55.24 -2.79
N VAL A 15 2.38 -54.67 -3.93
CA VAL A 15 3.07 -53.39 -3.98
C VAL A 15 2.03 -52.31 -3.70
N VAL A 16 1.85 -51.95 -2.44
CA VAL A 16 1.11 -50.74 -2.05
C VAL A 16 1.97 -49.55 -2.43
N THR A 17 1.76 -48.99 -3.61
CA THR A 17 2.37 -47.71 -4.00
C THR A 17 1.68 -46.60 -3.21
N GLU A 18 2.30 -46.15 -2.11
CA GLU A 18 1.86 -44.95 -1.41
C GLU A 18 2.02 -43.73 -2.35
N VAL A 19 0.91 -43.11 -2.74
CA VAL A 19 0.92 -41.92 -3.58
C VAL A 19 1.39 -40.74 -2.72
N ILE A 20 2.62 -40.29 -2.97
CA ILE A 20 3.20 -39.11 -2.33
C ILE A 20 2.73 -37.86 -3.10
N GLU A 21 1.92 -37.03 -2.46
CA GLU A 21 1.47 -35.74 -3.03
C GLU A 21 2.19 -34.57 -2.33
N SER A 22 2.44 -33.48 -3.08
CA SER A 22 3.07 -32.26 -2.57
C SER A 22 2.07 -31.11 -2.44
N CYS A 23 2.12 -30.36 -1.35
CA CYS A 23 1.31 -29.15 -1.17
C CYS A 23 1.77 -28.01 -2.10
N GLU A 24 0.86 -27.39 -2.85
CA GLU A 24 1.18 -26.24 -3.73
C GLU A 24 1.46 -24.92 -2.96
N ILE A 25 1.30 -24.90 -1.62
CA ILE A 25 1.55 -23.72 -0.77
C ILE A 25 2.86 -23.86 0.00
N CYS A 26 2.99 -24.93 0.82
CA CYS A 26 4.18 -25.15 1.65
C CYS A 26 5.23 -26.06 0.99
N TYR A 27 4.92 -26.70 -0.15
CA TYR A 27 5.80 -27.64 -0.85
C TYR A 27 6.24 -28.86 -0.01
N GLU A 28 5.53 -29.14 1.10
CA GLU A 28 5.75 -30.35 1.90
C GLU A 28 5.04 -31.55 1.26
N TYR A 29 5.69 -32.71 1.35
CA TYR A 29 5.20 -34.00 0.88
C TYR A 29 4.56 -34.77 2.03
N SER A 30 3.42 -35.41 1.81
CA SER A 30 2.79 -36.29 2.80
C SER A 30 2.06 -37.47 2.14
N THR A 31 1.76 -38.50 2.91
CA THR A 31 0.89 -39.61 2.51
C THR A 31 -0.57 -39.12 2.44
N SER A 32 -1.28 -39.50 1.40
CA SER A 32 -2.56 -38.99 0.87
C SER A 32 -3.72 -38.61 1.83
N ASN A 33 -3.69 -38.95 3.12
CA ASN A 33 -4.80 -38.71 4.05
C ASN A 33 -4.86 -37.27 4.62
N SER A 34 -3.90 -36.41 4.32
CA SER A 34 -3.84 -35.03 4.84
C SER A 34 -4.02 -33.93 3.80
N PHE A 35 -4.51 -34.27 2.60
CA PHE A 35 -4.60 -33.35 1.47
C PHE A 35 -6.03 -33.08 1.02
N VAL A 36 -6.24 -31.84 0.60
CA VAL A 36 -7.48 -31.28 0.06
C VAL A 36 -7.26 -31.04 -1.42
N ARG A 37 -8.04 -31.73 -2.26
CA ARG A 37 -8.01 -31.52 -3.71
C ARG A 37 -9.11 -30.55 -4.13
N GLY A 38 -8.69 -29.43 -4.71
CA GLY A 38 -9.55 -28.44 -5.33
C GLY A 38 -10.37 -29.03 -6.48
N SER A 39 -11.56 -28.47 -6.75
CA SER A 39 -12.31 -28.72 -8.00
C SER A 39 -11.50 -28.37 -9.27
N CYS A 40 -10.45 -27.57 -9.10
CA CYS A 40 -9.47 -27.22 -10.11
C CYS A 40 -8.39 -28.28 -10.38
N GLY A 41 -8.26 -29.28 -9.51
CA GLY A 41 -7.21 -30.32 -9.55
C GLY A 41 -6.00 -30.04 -8.64
N HIS A 42 -5.85 -28.81 -8.13
CA HIS A 42 -4.74 -28.43 -7.26
C HIS A 42 -4.87 -29.03 -5.85
N VAL A 43 -3.73 -29.36 -5.24
CA VAL A 43 -3.65 -30.11 -3.98
C VAL A 43 -3.01 -29.25 -2.88
N PHE A 44 -3.63 -29.24 -1.71
CA PHE A 44 -3.21 -28.44 -0.56
C PHE A 44 -3.25 -29.27 0.72
N CYS A 45 -2.28 -29.14 1.62
CA CYS A 45 -2.37 -29.80 2.91
C CYS A 45 -3.47 -29.13 3.78
N ASN A 46 -4.07 -29.90 4.69
CA ASN A 46 -5.14 -29.40 5.57
C ASN A 46 -4.74 -28.13 6.33
N LYS A 47 -3.49 -28.04 6.81
CA LYS A 47 -2.99 -26.88 7.55
C LYS A 47 -3.02 -25.60 6.70
N CYS A 48 -2.38 -25.62 5.53
CA CYS A 48 -2.35 -24.46 4.64
C CYS A 48 -3.76 -24.08 4.16
N PHE A 49 -4.62 -25.06 3.89
CA PHE A 49 -6.00 -24.79 3.49
C PHE A 49 -6.81 -24.12 4.60
N SER A 50 -6.68 -24.59 5.85
CA SER A 50 -7.36 -23.99 7.01
C SER A 50 -6.88 -22.56 7.26
N GLU A 51 -5.57 -22.31 7.21
CA GLU A 51 -5.00 -20.97 7.36
C GLU A 51 -5.49 -20.04 6.25
N TYR A 52 -5.46 -20.50 4.99
CA TYR A 52 -6.02 -19.76 3.86
C TYR A 52 -7.51 -19.46 4.04
N PHE A 53 -8.31 -20.44 4.47
CA PHE A 53 -9.73 -20.26 4.70
C PHE A 53 -10.00 -19.22 5.80
N SER A 54 -9.29 -19.30 6.92
CA SER A 54 -9.42 -18.34 8.02
C SER A 54 -9.08 -16.92 7.57
N PHE A 55 -8.00 -16.76 6.80
CA PHE A 55 -7.64 -15.47 6.21
C PHE A 55 -8.75 -14.92 5.30
N MET A 56 -9.25 -15.74 4.37
CA MET A 56 -10.33 -15.34 3.46
C MET A 56 -11.66 -15.07 4.18
N TRP A 57 -11.87 -15.71 5.32
CA TRP A 57 -13.00 -15.48 6.21
C TRP A 57 -12.91 -14.10 6.87
N GLU A 58 -11.77 -13.78 7.47
CA GLU A 58 -11.48 -12.49 8.11
C GLU A 58 -11.53 -11.33 7.10
N GLU A 59 -10.96 -11.50 5.91
CA GLU A 59 -11.01 -10.50 4.84
C GLU A 59 -12.40 -10.34 4.20
N ASN A 60 -13.41 -11.10 4.66
CA ASN A 60 -14.76 -11.09 4.10
C ASN A 60 -14.74 -11.37 2.58
N SER A 61 -13.84 -12.27 2.12
CA SER A 61 -13.59 -12.61 0.70
C SER A 61 -13.97 -14.07 0.32
N ILE A 62 -14.71 -14.76 1.19
CA ILE A 62 -15.28 -16.12 0.99
C ILE A 62 -16.17 -16.42 -0.25
N TYR A 63 -16.50 -15.43 -1.11
CA TYR A 63 -17.28 -15.66 -2.33
C TYR A 63 -16.78 -14.79 -3.50
N PRO A 64 -16.29 -15.40 -4.61
CA PRO A 64 -15.94 -16.82 -4.73
C PRO A 64 -14.76 -17.18 -3.82
N LEU A 65 -14.70 -18.41 -3.31
CA LEU A 65 -13.51 -18.89 -2.60
C LEU A 65 -12.51 -19.33 -3.66
N LYS A 66 -11.63 -18.42 -4.07
CA LYS A 66 -10.65 -18.67 -5.14
C LYS A 66 -9.65 -19.74 -4.72
N CYS A 67 -9.02 -20.37 -5.72
CA CYS A 67 -7.91 -21.28 -5.49
C CYS A 67 -6.68 -20.49 -5.00
N PRO A 68 -5.93 -20.98 -3.99
CA PRO A 68 -4.71 -20.32 -3.52
C PRO A 68 -3.60 -20.17 -4.57
N ARG A 69 -3.60 -21.01 -5.62
CA ARG A 69 -2.67 -20.92 -6.74
C ARG A 69 -2.93 -19.65 -7.56
N SER A 70 -1.89 -18.84 -7.78
CA SER A 70 -1.94 -17.54 -8.46
C SER A 70 -2.63 -17.58 -9.83
N ASP A 71 -2.44 -18.67 -10.57
CA ASP A 71 -2.86 -18.77 -11.97
C ASP A 71 -4.26 -19.42 -12.12
N CYS A 72 -5.01 -19.54 -11.01
CA CYS A 72 -6.26 -20.28 -10.98
C CYS A 72 -7.40 -19.49 -10.34
N ASP A 73 -8.34 -19.01 -11.16
CA ASP A 73 -9.54 -18.29 -10.70
C ASP A 73 -10.75 -19.19 -10.37
N LYS A 74 -10.58 -20.52 -10.35
CA LYS A 74 -11.66 -21.47 -10.06
C LYS A 74 -12.12 -21.39 -8.59
N ASP A 75 -13.43 -21.45 -8.39
CA ASP A 75 -14.05 -21.47 -7.06
C ASP A 75 -14.04 -22.88 -6.45
N ILE A 76 -13.34 -23.02 -5.32
CA ILE A 76 -13.04 -24.29 -4.66
C ILE A 76 -13.88 -24.52 -3.40
N TYR A 77 -14.97 -23.78 -3.21
CA TYR A 77 -15.80 -23.83 -1.99
C TYR A 77 -16.25 -25.24 -1.54
N LYS A 78 -16.43 -26.19 -2.47
CA LYS A 78 -16.87 -27.56 -2.14
C LYS A 78 -15.85 -28.29 -1.26
N CYS A 79 -14.57 -28.00 -1.47
CA CYS A 79 -13.46 -28.68 -0.78
C CYS A 79 -13.40 -28.30 0.70
N ALA A 80 -13.88 -27.09 1.05
CA ALA A 80 -13.94 -26.62 2.42
C ALA A 80 -14.84 -27.49 3.33
N SER A 81 -15.77 -28.25 2.77
CA SER A 81 -16.60 -29.20 3.55
C SER A 81 -15.81 -30.34 4.19
N SER A 82 -14.65 -30.68 3.62
CA SER A 82 -13.80 -31.78 4.13
C SER A 82 -12.85 -31.34 5.25
N VAL A 83 -12.63 -30.04 5.41
CA VAL A 83 -11.66 -29.46 6.34
C VAL A 83 -12.34 -28.79 7.53
N LEU A 84 -13.51 -28.19 7.31
CA LEU A 84 -14.21 -27.40 8.31
C LEU A 84 -15.18 -28.24 9.12
N ASP A 85 -15.30 -27.89 10.40
CA ASP A 85 -16.33 -28.44 11.28
C ASP A 85 -17.74 -28.19 10.74
N LYS A 86 -18.67 -29.09 11.07
CA LYS A 86 -20.07 -29.04 10.59
C LYS A 86 -20.76 -27.69 10.88
N ASP A 87 -20.49 -27.10 12.04
CA ASP A 87 -21.08 -25.82 12.45
C ASP A 87 -20.52 -24.64 11.67
N ILE A 88 -19.19 -24.61 11.48
CA ILE A 88 -18.50 -23.59 10.67
C ILE A 88 -18.96 -23.69 9.20
N TRP A 89 -19.09 -24.90 8.68
CA TRP A 89 -19.58 -25.16 7.34
C TRP A 89 -21.01 -24.66 7.11
N LYS A 90 -21.91 -24.83 8.10
CA LYS A 90 -23.27 -24.30 8.03
C LYS A 90 -23.29 -22.77 7.98
N LYS A 91 -22.49 -22.12 8.84
CA LYS A 91 -22.31 -20.64 8.82
C LYS A 91 -21.72 -20.17 7.49
N PHE A 92 -20.70 -20.85 6.99
CA PHE A 92 -20.08 -20.55 5.69
C PHE A 92 -21.09 -20.59 4.55
N LYS A 93 -21.93 -21.65 4.48
CA LYS A 93 -22.98 -21.73 3.46
C LYS A 93 -23.96 -20.56 3.53
N ALA A 94 -24.37 -20.16 4.74
CA ALA A 94 -25.30 -19.04 4.93
C ALA A 94 -24.69 -17.72 4.44
N ILE A 95 -23.48 -17.37 4.90
CA ILE A 95 -22.81 -16.12 4.49
C ILE A 95 -22.52 -16.13 2.99
N ARG A 96 -22.07 -17.26 2.44
CA ARG A 96 -21.82 -17.41 1.01
C ARG A 96 -23.09 -17.20 0.17
N LYS A 97 -24.25 -17.68 0.65
CA LYS A 97 -25.55 -17.43 0.01
C LYS A 97 -25.88 -15.93 0.01
N ILE A 98 -25.69 -15.24 1.15
CA ILE A 98 -25.90 -13.79 1.26
C ILE A 98 -24.98 -13.03 0.29
N ARG A 99 -23.69 -13.38 0.23
CA ARG A 99 -22.72 -12.76 -0.71
C ARG A 99 -23.11 -12.96 -2.17
N LYS A 100 -23.65 -14.13 -2.51
CA LYS A 100 -24.17 -14.40 -3.87
C LYS A 100 -25.39 -13.54 -4.18
N LEU A 101 -26.28 -13.33 -3.22
CA LEU A 101 -27.45 -12.45 -3.38
C LEU A 101 -27.04 -10.97 -3.52
N LEU A 102 -26.04 -10.50 -2.76
CA LEU A 102 -25.48 -9.15 -2.88
C LEU A 102 -24.90 -8.85 -4.27
N ARG A 103 -24.54 -9.88 -5.06
CA ARG A 103 -24.07 -9.71 -6.44
C ARG A 103 -25.18 -9.50 -7.45
N ASP A 104 -26.40 -9.89 -7.11
CA ASP A 104 -27.55 -9.83 -8.02
C ASP A 104 -28.16 -8.42 -7.97
N PRO A 105 -28.08 -7.62 -9.04
CA PRO A 105 -28.57 -6.24 -9.04
C PRO A 105 -30.09 -6.15 -8.86
N ALA A 106 -30.84 -7.23 -9.12
CA ALA A 106 -32.28 -7.29 -8.89
C ALA A 106 -32.63 -7.49 -7.41
N VAL A 107 -31.68 -7.88 -6.55
CA VAL A 107 -31.99 -8.17 -5.14
C VAL A 107 -31.92 -6.89 -4.31
N ARG A 108 -32.99 -6.61 -3.55
CA ARG A 108 -33.08 -5.52 -2.58
C ARG A 108 -33.29 -6.08 -1.17
N TRP A 109 -32.53 -5.57 -0.20
CA TRP A 109 -32.62 -5.99 1.20
C TRP A 109 -33.72 -5.24 1.94
N CYS A 110 -34.34 -5.89 2.92
CA CYS A 110 -35.35 -5.27 3.75
C CYS A 110 -34.74 -4.18 4.66
N THR A 111 -35.42 -3.04 4.78
CA THR A 111 -35.01 -1.93 5.65
C THR A 111 -35.49 -2.07 7.10
N VAL A 112 -36.34 -3.06 7.38
CA VAL A 112 -36.83 -3.34 8.73
C VAL A 112 -35.69 -3.85 9.59
N VAL A 113 -35.46 -3.19 10.73
CA VAL A 113 -34.45 -3.60 11.71
C VAL A 113 -34.66 -5.06 12.10
N ASN A 114 -33.58 -5.86 12.09
CA ASN A 114 -33.56 -7.30 12.35
C ASN A 114 -34.32 -8.18 11.34
N CYS A 115 -34.67 -7.67 10.16
CA CYS A 115 -35.19 -8.49 9.08
C CYS A 115 -34.07 -8.87 8.10
N GLU A 116 -33.78 -10.16 7.98
CA GLU A 116 -32.80 -10.70 7.01
C GLU A 116 -33.45 -11.02 5.65
N GLY A 117 -34.70 -10.60 5.45
CA GLY A 117 -35.44 -10.81 4.22
C GLY A 117 -34.98 -9.92 3.07
N PHE A 118 -35.33 -10.34 1.86
CA PHE A 118 -35.04 -9.61 0.64
C PHE A 118 -36.21 -9.73 -0.35
N GLY A 119 -36.29 -8.80 -1.29
CA GLY A 119 -37.19 -8.87 -2.43
C GLY A 119 -36.40 -8.82 -3.74
N ARG A 120 -37.04 -9.23 -4.84
CA ARG A 120 -36.49 -9.08 -6.18
C ARG A 120 -37.25 -8.00 -6.93
N ASP A 121 -36.50 -7.14 -7.59
CA ASP A 121 -36.97 -6.03 -8.40
C ASP A 121 -37.06 -6.46 -9.87
N ASP A 122 -38.28 -6.70 -10.33
CA ASP A 122 -38.57 -7.04 -11.72
C ASP A 122 -38.86 -5.78 -12.59
N GLY A 123 -38.60 -4.57 -12.05
CA GLY A 123 -38.71 -3.29 -12.76
C GLY A 123 -40.12 -2.80 -13.04
N LYS A 124 -41.16 -3.55 -12.63
CA LYS A 124 -42.58 -3.25 -12.92
C LYS A 124 -43.48 -3.17 -11.69
N ASN A 125 -43.06 -3.72 -10.55
CA ASN A 125 -43.91 -3.91 -9.37
C ASN A 125 -43.24 -3.42 -8.09
N GLN A 126 -44.07 -3.14 -7.08
CA GLN A 126 -43.62 -2.94 -5.70
C GLN A 126 -42.86 -4.18 -5.21
N VAL A 127 -41.66 -3.96 -4.66
CA VAL A 127 -40.81 -5.05 -4.18
C VAL A 127 -41.24 -5.40 -2.76
N ILE A 128 -41.67 -6.64 -2.54
CA ILE A 128 -42.12 -7.12 -1.22
C ILE A 128 -41.05 -8.00 -0.59
N CYS A 129 -40.80 -7.79 0.70
CA CYS A 129 -39.89 -8.61 1.47
C CYS A 129 -40.43 -10.04 1.66
N ASN A 130 -39.62 -11.04 1.33
CA ASN A 130 -39.98 -12.46 1.49
C ASN A 130 -40.10 -12.96 2.95
N SER A 131 -39.68 -12.16 3.93
CA SER A 131 -39.67 -12.56 5.35
C SER A 131 -40.67 -11.83 6.22
N CYS A 132 -40.95 -10.56 5.94
CA CYS A 132 -41.83 -9.73 6.78
C CYS A 132 -42.96 -9.06 6.00
N GLU A 133 -43.09 -9.38 4.70
CA GLU A 133 -44.16 -8.92 3.79
C GLU A 133 -44.30 -7.39 3.65
N LYS A 134 -43.35 -6.61 4.17
CA LYS A 134 -43.33 -5.16 3.97
C LYS A 134 -42.81 -4.80 2.60
N GLU A 135 -43.36 -3.72 2.06
CA GLU A 135 -42.89 -3.08 0.83
C GLU A 135 -41.50 -2.47 1.04
N ILE A 136 -40.59 -2.75 0.10
CA ILE A 136 -39.24 -2.20 0.02
C ILE A 136 -39.30 -1.05 -0.99
N LEU A 137 -39.11 0.17 -0.51
CA LEU A 137 -39.09 1.37 -1.35
C LEU A 137 -37.90 1.30 -2.33
N THR A 138 -38.19 1.38 -3.63
CA THR A 138 -37.20 1.33 -4.72
C THR A 138 -36.81 2.71 -5.25
N THR A 139 -37.54 3.77 -4.87
CA THR A 139 -37.32 5.12 -5.37
C THR A 139 -35.98 5.68 -4.89
N ALA A 140 -35.29 6.38 -5.80
CA ALA A 140 -34.12 7.19 -5.45
C ALA A 140 -34.58 8.27 -4.45
N SER A 141 -34.23 8.10 -3.18
CA SER A 141 -34.48 9.11 -2.17
C SER A 141 -33.74 10.40 -2.56
N HIS A 142 -34.32 11.57 -2.27
CA HIS A 142 -33.60 12.85 -2.36
C HIS A 142 -32.26 12.78 -1.62
N GLU A 143 -32.22 12.01 -0.52
CA GLU A 143 -31.02 11.69 0.24
C GLU A 143 -29.90 11.06 -0.60
N ARG A 144 -30.21 10.27 -1.64
CA ARG A 144 -29.20 9.63 -2.49
C ARG A 144 -28.38 10.66 -3.26
N GLN A 145 -29.03 11.69 -3.79
CA GLN A 145 -28.36 12.76 -4.51
C GLN A 145 -27.57 13.65 -3.55
N ASP A 146 -28.15 13.95 -2.38
CA ASP A 146 -27.45 14.68 -1.32
C ASP A 146 -26.19 13.95 -0.85
N ILE A 147 -26.21 12.61 -0.81
CA ILE A 147 -25.03 11.81 -0.48
C ILE A 147 -23.96 11.92 -1.57
N LEU A 148 -24.33 11.86 -2.85
CA LEU A 148 -23.40 12.00 -3.97
C LEU A 148 -22.71 13.38 -3.99
N ASP A 149 -23.44 14.42 -3.63
CA ASP A 149 -22.96 15.80 -3.71
C ASP A 149 -22.14 16.21 -2.47
N ASN A 150 -22.51 15.72 -1.28
CA ASN A 150 -21.86 16.13 -0.02
C ASN A 150 -20.79 15.17 0.48
N PHE A 151 -20.82 13.89 0.06
CA PHE A 151 -19.85 12.89 0.51
C PHE A 151 -18.94 12.44 -0.61
N SER A 152 -17.73 11.99 -0.25
CA SER A 152 -16.77 11.42 -1.20
C SER A 152 -17.17 9.98 -1.57
N VAL A 153 -18.19 9.84 -2.40
CA VAL A 153 -18.73 8.56 -2.89
C VAL A 153 -18.66 8.47 -4.42
N ILE A 154 -18.73 7.26 -4.96
CA ILE A 154 -18.82 6.98 -6.39
C ILE A 154 -19.79 5.83 -6.65
N GLU A 155 -20.47 5.85 -7.79
CA GLU A 155 -21.34 4.77 -8.21
C GLU A 155 -20.57 3.66 -8.91
N CYS A 156 -20.88 2.42 -8.56
CA CYS A 156 -20.37 1.27 -9.29
C CYS A 156 -20.96 1.26 -10.72
N PRO A 157 -20.14 1.19 -11.79
CA PRO A 157 -20.63 1.17 -13.18
C PRO A 157 -21.45 -0.09 -13.52
N GLY A 158 -21.34 -1.17 -12.73
CA GLY A 158 -22.05 -2.42 -12.97
C GLY A 158 -23.41 -2.52 -12.27
N CYS A 159 -23.55 -1.99 -11.05
CA CYS A 159 -24.76 -2.17 -10.23
C CYS A 159 -25.31 -0.87 -9.61
N ALA A 160 -24.69 0.29 -9.89
CA ALA A 160 -25.03 1.58 -9.30
C ALA A 160 -25.01 1.62 -7.76
N CYS A 161 -24.37 0.67 -7.08
CA CYS A 161 -24.17 0.75 -5.63
C CYS A 161 -23.25 1.94 -5.30
N LEU A 162 -23.60 2.71 -4.26
CA LEU A 162 -22.77 3.81 -3.76
C LEU A 162 -21.62 3.27 -2.95
N ILE A 163 -20.41 3.67 -3.31
CA ILE A 163 -19.17 3.21 -2.69
C ILE A 163 -18.42 4.43 -2.18
N ALA A 164 -18.12 4.45 -0.89
CA ALA A 164 -17.27 5.48 -0.29
C ALA A 164 -15.84 5.35 -0.82
N ARG A 165 -15.23 6.49 -1.14
CA ARG A 165 -13.83 6.54 -1.58
C ARG A 165 -12.94 6.17 -0.42
N SER A 166 -12.24 5.04 -0.55
CA SER A 166 -11.18 4.64 0.37
C SER A 166 -9.88 5.34 0.01
N PHE A 167 -9.09 5.71 1.03
CA PHE A 167 -7.71 6.16 0.82
C PHE A 167 -6.82 4.98 0.47
N GLY A 168 -6.00 5.09 -0.58
CA GLY A 168 -5.04 4.07 -0.99
C GLY A 168 -5.21 3.59 -2.44
N CYS A 169 -5.53 2.31 -2.61
CA CYS A 169 -5.61 1.69 -3.94
C CYS A 169 -6.76 2.27 -4.79
N MET A 170 -6.46 2.68 -6.02
CA MET A 170 -7.47 3.22 -6.95
C MET A 170 -8.31 2.12 -7.61
N LYS A 171 -7.77 0.90 -7.71
CA LYS A 171 -8.51 -0.27 -8.21
C LYS A 171 -9.37 -0.81 -7.09
N MET A 172 -10.68 -0.79 -7.30
CA MET A 172 -11.64 -1.36 -6.36
C MET A 172 -12.53 -2.37 -7.06
N THR A 173 -12.94 -3.39 -6.31
CA THR A 173 -13.90 -4.40 -6.77
C THR A 173 -15.19 -4.23 -5.97
N CYS A 174 -16.29 -3.90 -6.65
CA CYS A 174 -17.59 -3.84 -6.01
C CYS A 174 -18.03 -5.24 -5.56
N TYR A 175 -18.94 -5.30 -4.58
CA TYR A 175 -19.62 -6.54 -4.21
C TYR A 175 -20.27 -7.24 -5.40
N CYS A 176 -20.75 -6.52 -6.42
CA CYS A 176 -21.30 -7.10 -7.66
C CYS A 176 -20.26 -7.86 -8.51
N GLY A 177 -18.97 -7.68 -8.22
CA GLY A 177 -17.86 -8.30 -8.94
C GLY A 177 -17.22 -7.40 -10.02
N ALA A 178 -17.80 -6.23 -10.31
CA ALA A 178 -17.19 -5.27 -11.21
C ALA A 178 -15.93 -4.65 -10.59
N SER A 179 -14.80 -4.75 -11.29
CA SER A 179 -13.57 -4.01 -10.98
C SER A 179 -13.59 -2.67 -11.71
N PHE A 180 -13.32 -1.58 -11.02
CA PHE A 180 -13.34 -0.24 -11.60
C PHE A 180 -12.40 0.71 -10.85
N CYS A 181 -12.11 1.86 -11.45
CA CYS A 181 -11.25 2.89 -10.86
C CYS A 181 -12.05 3.86 -9.98
N MET A 182 -11.61 4.08 -8.74
CA MET A 182 -12.23 5.02 -7.79
C MET A 182 -12.20 6.49 -8.25
N LYS A 183 -11.24 6.85 -9.10
CA LYS A 183 -11.10 8.23 -9.58
C LYS A 183 -12.11 8.54 -10.68
N CYS A 184 -12.06 7.76 -11.77
CA CYS A 184 -12.85 8.01 -12.99
C CYS A 184 -14.14 7.18 -13.10
N GLY A 185 -14.30 6.11 -12.31
CA GLY A 185 -15.48 5.26 -12.35
C GLY A 185 -15.53 4.26 -13.52
N SER A 186 -14.51 4.23 -14.39
CA SER A 186 -14.49 3.30 -15.53
C SER A 186 -14.13 1.88 -15.10
N LEU A 187 -14.73 0.90 -15.79
CA LEU A 187 -14.44 -0.51 -15.60
C LEU A 187 -12.97 -0.80 -15.90
N ASP A 188 -12.34 -1.57 -15.02
CA ASP A 188 -10.96 -2.00 -15.18
C ASP A 188 -10.91 -3.39 -15.83
N THR A 189 -10.72 -3.39 -17.16
CA THR A 189 -10.49 -4.58 -17.98
C THR A 189 -9.00 -4.93 -18.11
N GLY A 190 -8.13 -4.35 -17.27
CA GLY A 190 -6.67 -4.57 -17.29
C GLY A 190 -5.90 -3.60 -18.19
N SER A 191 -6.59 -2.76 -18.97
CA SER A 191 -5.99 -1.73 -19.80
C SER A 191 -6.02 -0.33 -19.17
N HIS A 192 -6.52 -0.20 -17.93
CA HIS A 192 -6.65 1.10 -17.27
C HIS A 192 -5.29 1.61 -16.78
N ARG A 193 -4.81 2.71 -17.38
CA ARG A 193 -3.54 3.35 -17.00
C ARG A 193 -3.74 4.29 -15.82
N TYR A 194 -3.60 3.77 -14.61
CA TYR A 194 -3.79 4.55 -13.37
C TYR A 194 -2.98 5.84 -13.32
N TRP A 195 -1.70 5.81 -13.72
CA TRP A 195 -0.84 7.00 -13.72
C TRP A 195 -1.36 8.12 -14.63
N LEU A 196 -1.88 7.76 -15.81
CA LEU A 196 -2.48 8.71 -16.75
C LEU A 196 -3.78 9.26 -16.16
N CYS A 197 -4.62 8.36 -15.63
CA CYS A 197 -5.88 8.72 -14.99
C CYS A 197 -5.66 9.69 -13.82
N ILE A 198 -4.55 9.60 -13.08
CA ILE A 198 -4.21 10.55 -11.99
C ILE A 198 -3.88 11.94 -12.53
N ALA A 199 -3.18 12.04 -13.65
CA ALA A 199 -2.79 13.31 -14.26
C ALA A 199 -3.92 13.99 -15.05
N GLU A 200 -4.91 13.23 -15.49
CA GLU A 200 -6.08 13.71 -16.23
C GLU A 200 -7.23 14.13 -15.29
N ASP A 201 -7.96 15.17 -15.65
CA ASP A 201 -9.25 15.47 -15.01
C ASP A 201 -10.36 14.53 -15.52
N LYS A 202 -11.56 14.56 -14.91
CA LYS A 202 -12.74 13.79 -15.35
C LYS A 202 -13.11 13.99 -16.85
N LYS A 203 -12.57 15.03 -17.50
CA LYS A 203 -12.75 15.36 -18.92
C LYS A 203 -11.60 14.89 -19.84
N ASN A 204 -10.66 14.08 -19.35
CA ASN A 204 -9.46 13.63 -20.06
C ASN A 204 -8.52 14.77 -20.52
N GLU A 205 -8.57 15.91 -19.85
CA GLU A 205 -7.62 17.01 -20.06
C GLU A 205 -6.51 16.92 -19.01
N VAL A 206 -5.25 17.07 -19.44
CA VAL A 206 -4.09 17.08 -18.53
C VAL A 206 -4.15 18.34 -17.68
N VAL A 207 -4.18 18.18 -16.36
CA VAL A 207 -4.25 19.31 -15.43
C VAL A 207 -2.98 20.14 -15.54
N CYS A 208 -3.07 21.40 -16.01
CA CYS A 208 -1.93 22.29 -16.22
C CYS A 208 -1.05 22.54 -14.98
N TRP A 209 -1.57 22.29 -13.79
CA TRP A 209 -0.80 22.35 -12.55
C TRP A 209 0.29 21.26 -12.48
N VAL A 210 0.09 20.08 -13.08
CA VAL A 210 1.07 18.99 -13.04
C VAL A 210 2.40 19.40 -13.70
N PRO A 211 2.45 19.88 -14.95
CA PRO A 211 3.71 20.36 -15.54
C PRO A 211 4.28 21.57 -14.78
N PHE A 212 3.43 22.47 -14.30
CA PHE A 212 3.85 23.61 -13.48
C PHE A 212 4.56 23.17 -12.18
N PHE A 213 3.98 22.23 -11.43
CA PHE A 213 4.60 21.68 -10.22
C PHE A 213 5.88 20.90 -10.54
N THR A 214 5.95 20.17 -11.66
CA THR A 214 7.18 19.47 -12.05
C THR A 214 8.32 20.40 -12.46
N LEU A 215 8.03 21.60 -12.95
CA LEU A 215 9.06 22.62 -13.19
C LEU A 215 9.45 23.32 -11.88
N PHE A 216 8.45 23.63 -11.05
CA PHE A 216 8.65 24.33 -9.79
C PHE A 216 9.30 23.46 -8.71
N ILE A 217 9.19 22.13 -8.79
CA ILE A 217 9.83 21.21 -7.84
C ILE A 217 11.35 21.35 -7.86
N TYR A 218 11.98 21.59 -9.02
CA TYR A 218 13.42 21.80 -9.11
C TYR A 218 13.86 23.12 -8.45
N ILE A 219 12.97 24.11 -8.40
CA ILE A 219 13.20 25.40 -7.75
C ILE A 219 12.94 25.30 -6.24
N LEU A 220 11.90 24.56 -5.84
CA LEU A 220 11.51 24.37 -4.44
C LEU A 220 12.40 23.39 -3.68
N THR A 221 12.85 22.31 -4.33
CA THR A 221 13.67 21.26 -3.71
C THR A 221 14.88 21.81 -2.96
N PRO A 222 15.73 22.67 -3.55
CA PRO A 222 16.87 23.24 -2.83
C PRO A 222 16.47 24.16 -1.66
N LEU A 223 15.22 24.63 -1.60
CA LEU A 223 14.68 25.46 -0.53
C LEU A 223 13.99 24.67 0.60
N ILE A 224 13.83 23.34 0.45
CA ILE A 224 13.15 22.49 1.44
C ILE A 224 13.71 22.65 2.87
N PRO A 225 15.04 22.62 3.11
CA PRO A 225 15.58 22.80 4.45
C PRO A 225 15.15 24.11 5.12
N ALA A 226 15.13 25.22 4.37
CA ALA A 226 14.66 26.50 4.90
C ALA A 226 13.19 26.46 5.30
N PHE A 227 12.33 25.82 4.50
CA PHE A 227 10.91 25.63 4.84
C PHE A 227 10.73 24.76 6.08
N VAL A 228 11.49 23.67 6.20
CA VAL A 228 11.43 22.77 7.36
C VAL A 228 11.88 23.51 8.62
N ILE A 229 12.99 24.24 8.59
CA ILE A 229 13.49 25.02 9.73
C ILE A 229 12.49 26.13 10.12
N TYR A 230 11.92 26.82 9.14
CA TYR A 230 10.90 27.85 9.37
C TYR A 230 9.63 27.26 10.00
N PHE A 231 9.14 26.14 9.49
CA PHE A 231 7.95 25.46 9.99
C PHE A 231 8.18 24.92 11.40
N TYR A 232 9.32 24.28 11.65
CA TYR A 232 9.69 23.78 12.98
C TYR A 232 9.78 24.91 14.01
N ARG A 233 10.37 26.05 13.64
CA ARG A 233 10.40 27.27 14.49
C ARG A 233 9.00 27.77 14.84
N ASN A 234 8.07 27.73 13.88
CA ASN A 234 6.74 28.31 14.07
C ASN A 234 5.78 27.37 14.83
N MET A 235 5.93 26.05 14.63
CA MET A 235 5.01 25.05 15.16
C MET A 235 5.50 24.39 16.46
N TRP A 236 6.80 24.24 16.69
CA TRP A 236 7.34 23.38 17.77
C TRP A 236 8.02 24.15 18.90
N ASP A 237 9.10 24.89 18.62
CA ASP A 237 9.80 25.63 19.67
C ASP A 237 10.54 26.86 19.11
N LYS A 238 10.13 28.05 19.56
CA LYS A 238 10.81 29.31 19.19
C LYS A 238 12.20 29.42 19.83
N ASN A 239 12.49 28.70 20.90
CA ASN A 239 13.73 28.86 21.68
C ASN A 239 14.87 27.91 21.28
N TYR A 240 14.66 27.05 20.29
CA TYR A 240 15.65 26.05 19.85
C TYR A 240 16.96 26.69 19.35
N ILE A 241 16.88 27.87 18.69
CA ILE A 241 18.05 28.64 18.25
C ILE A 241 17.85 30.10 18.66
N ARG A 242 18.28 30.44 19.89
CA ARG A 242 18.09 31.80 20.47
C ARG A 242 18.63 32.92 19.57
N VAL A 243 19.75 32.69 18.88
CA VAL A 243 20.43 33.67 18.01
C VAL A 243 19.54 34.13 16.83
N ILE A 244 18.62 33.29 16.36
CA ILE A 244 17.74 33.61 15.22
C ILE A 244 16.60 34.55 15.63
N ASN A 245 16.22 34.58 16.91
CA ASN A 245 15.08 35.35 17.39
C ASN A 245 15.34 36.85 17.45
N ASP A 246 16.60 37.26 17.62
CA ASP A 246 16.97 38.66 17.71
C ASP A 246 16.82 39.38 16.36
N HIS A 247 17.10 38.68 15.24
CA HIS A 247 16.98 39.22 13.88
C HIS A 247 16.38 38.19 12.90
N PRO A 248 15.06 37.92 12.96
CA PRO A 248 14.43 36.82 12.25
C PRO A 248 14.46 36.95 10.72
N TRP A 249 14.45 38.17 10.19
CA TRP A 249 14.52 38.45 8.75
C TRP A 249 15.94 38.23 8.20
N PHE A 250 16.97 38.61 8.96
CA PHE A 250 18.36 38.47 8.56
C PHE A 250 18.77 36.99 8.53
N TYR A 251 18.57 36.27 9.63
CA TYR A 251 18.88 34.83 9.70
C TYR A 251 17.96 34.00 8.82
N GLY A 252 16.70 34.39 8.63
CA GLY A 252 15.79 33.75 7.68
C GLY A 252 16.28 33.85 6.23
N GLY A 253 16.74 35.03 5.81
CA GLY A 253 17.36 35.22 4.49
C GLY A 253 18.65 34.41 4.33
N LEU A 254 19.48 34.35 5.38
CA LEU A 254 20.71 33.57 5.39
C LEU A 254 20.42 32.06 5.26
N ILE A 255 19.44 31.53 5.99
CA ILE A 255 19.03 30.12 5.91
C ILE A 255 18.42 29.79 4.55
N LEU A 256 17.59 30.67 3.98
CA LEU A 256 17.04 30.49 2.63
C LEU A 256 18.16 30.40 1.58
N PHE A 257 19.17 31.27 1.69
CA PHE A 257 20.31 31.31 0.77
C PHE A 257 21.21 30.07 0.89
N PHE A 258 21.52 29.63 2.11
CA PHE A 258 22.35 28.44 2.36
C PHE A 258 21.55 27.12 2.29
N SER A 259 20.23 27.16 2.14
CA SER A 259 19.35 25.99 2.04
C SER A 259 19.81 24.92 1.03
N PRO A 260 20.25 25.27 -0.21
CA PRO A 260 20.72 24.27 -1.16
C PRO A 260 21.97 23.54 -0.64
N MET A 261 22.84 24.25 0.08
CA MET A 261 24.05 23.66 0.67
C MET A 261 23.73 22.78 1.87
N ILE A 262 22.79 23.21 2.72
CA ILE A 262 22.27 22.43 3.84
C ILE A 262 21.64 21.13 3.32
N LEU A 263 20.90 21.16 2.21
CA LEU A 263 20.32 19.97 1.59
C LEU A 263 21.41 18.98 1.16
N VAL A 264 22.42 19.45 0.41
CA VAL A 264 23.53 18.61 -0.04
C VAL A 264 24.27 18.01 1.16
N PHE A 265 24.61 18.84 2.16
CA PHE A 265 25.27 18.37 3.37
C PHE A 265 24.43 17.33 4.12
N SER A 266 23.12 17.56 4.26
CA SER A 266 22.20 16.65 4.96
C SER A 266 22.06 15.31 4.25
N LEU A 267 22.04 15.29 2.91
CA LEU A 267 21.98 14.06 2.12
C LEU A 267 23.22 13.18 2.32
N PHE A 268 24.39 13.75 2.60
CA PHE A 268 25.61 12.97 2.87
C PHE A 268 25.81 12.68 4.37
N TYR A 269 25.45 13.62 5.24
CA TYR A 269 25.69 13.53 6.69
C TYR A 269 24.67 12.62 7.39
N LEU A 270 23.37 12.71 7.07
CA LEU A 270 22.34 11.93 7.76
C LEU A 270 22.47 10.40 7.53
N PRO A 271 22.69 9.89 6.31
CA PRO A 271 22.93 8.46 6.11
C PRO A 271 24.18 7.97 6.82
N PHE A 272 25.21 8.82 6.95
CA PHE A 272 26.41 8.50 7.71
C PHE A 272 26.11 8.36 9.21
N VAL A 273 25.42 9.34 9.81
CA VAL A 273 25.03 9.29 11.23
C VAL A 273 24.13 8.09 11.50
N PHE A 274 23.13 7.86 10.64
CA PHE A 274 22.23 6.72 10.79
C PHE A 274 22.95 5.39 10.62
N GLY A 275 23.83 5.28 9.61
CA GLY A 275 24.68 4.11 9.41
C GLY A 275 25.58 3.83 10.61
N TRP A 276 26.14 4.88 11.23
CA TRP A 276 26.91 4.75 12.47
C TRP A 276 26.06 4.16 13.60
N TYR A 277 24.86 4.69 13.85
CA TYR A 277 23.96 4.18 14.89
C TYR A 277 23.49 2.74 14.62
N CYS A 278 23.14 2.40 13.38
CA CYS A 278 22.76 1.03 13.01
C CYS A 278 23.90 0.04 13.22
N MET A 279 25.12 0.41 12.84
CA MET A 279 26.30 -0.44 13.03
C MET A 279 26.69 -0.55 14.50
N ASP A 280 26.57 0.52 15.28
CA ASP A 280 26.80 0.47 16.73
C ASP A 280 25.76 -0.44 17.41
N ALA A 281 24.48 -0.30 17.06
CA ALA A 281 23.41 -1.17 17.56
C ALA A 281 23.61 -2.65 17.19
N MET A 282 24.10 -2.96 15.98
CA MET A 282 24.33 -4.35 15.53
C MET A 282 25.49 -5.05 16.25
N PHE A 283 26.49 -4.28 16.72
CA PHE A 283 27.73 -4.82 17.29
C PHE A 283 27.97 -4.46 18.76
N ASN A 284 27.05 -3.72 19.39
CA ASN A 284 27.06 -3.44 20.82
C ASN A 284 27.01 -4.74 21.61
N GLY A 285 28.15 -5.12 22.21
CA GLY A 285 28.31 -6.31 23.05
C GLY A 285 29.03 -7.52 22.43
N LYS A 286 29.49 -7.48 21.17
CA LYS A 286 30.23 -8.62 20.56
C LYS A 286 31.74 -8.57 20.82
N SER A 287 32.33 -9.75 21.06
CA SER A 287 33.62 -10.00 21.70
C SER A 287 34.88 -9.30 21.13
N ARG A 288 35.90 -9.19 21.99
CA ARG A 288 37.26 -8.61 21.80
C ARG A 288 37.97 -9.02 20.49
N LYS A 289 37.56 -10.13 19.86
CA LYS A 289 38.15 -10.70 18.62
C LYS A 289 37.95 -9.82 17.38
N TYR A 290 36.88 -9.02 17.32
CA TYR A 290 36.57 -8.18 16.14
C TYR A 290 36.96 -6.71 16.31
N LYS A 291 37.60 -6.32 17.42
CA LYS A 291 37.90 -4.92 17.76
C LYS A 291 38.79 -4.23 16.71
N ASN A 292 39.79 -4.93 16.17
CA ASN A 292 40.70 -4.37 15.17
C ASN A 292 40.04 -4.25 13.79
N TRP A 293 39.24 -5.25 13.40
CA TRP A 293 38.45 -5.20 12.17
C TRP A 293 37.39 -4.08 12.22
N TRP A 294 36.81 -3.85 13.40
CA TRP A 294 35.88 -2.75 13.67
C TRP A 294 36.51 -1.37 13.52
N ILE A 295 37.74 -1.18 14.00
CA ILE A 295 38.49 0.08 13.82
C ILE A 295 38.77 0.31 12.33
N LEU A 296 39.17 -0.73 11.59
CA LEU A 296 39.41 -0.66 10.14
C LEU A 296 38.15 -0.31 9.35
N LEU A 297 37.02 -0.96 9.65
CA LEU A 297 35.73 -0.67 8.98
C LEU A 297 35.26 0.75 9.27
N LYS A 298 35.45 1.24 10.51
CA LYS A 298 35.17 2.63 10.87
C LYS A 298 36.02 3.60 10.05
N ILE A 299 37.33 3.37 9.94
CA ILE A 299 38.22 4.22 9.14
C ILE A 299 37.84 4.19 7.65
N LEU A 300 37.49 3.01 7.11
CA LEU A 300 37.08 2.85 5.72
C LEU A 300 35.78 3.59 5.39
N LEU A 301 34.79 3.58 6.29
CA LEU A 301 33.53 4.33 6.12
C LEU A 301 33.71 5.83 6.41
N TYR A 302 34.62 6.17 7.32
CA TYR A 302 34.88 7.55 7.74
C TYR A 302 35.65 8.35 6.69
N PHE A 303 36.66 7.74 6.05
CA PHE A 303 37.55 8.45 5.12
C PHE A 303 36.83 9.07 3.91
N PRO A 304 35.91 8.36 3.20
CA PRO A 304 35.16 8.94 2.09
C PRO A 304 34.17 10.02 2.55
N SER A 305 33.56 9.86 3.74
CA SER A 305 32.60 10.82 4.28
C SER A 305 33.28 12.13 4.70
N VAL A 306 34.44 12.05 5.36
CA VAL A 306 35.27 13.22 5.69
C VAL A 306 35.74 13.93 4.42
N PHE A 307 36.14 13.17 3.40
CA PHE A 307 36.54 13.77 2.12
C PHE A 307 35.38 14.48 1.42
N LEU A 308 34.19 13.87 1.36
CA LEU A 308 33.01 14.48 0.75
C LEU A 308 32.51 15.72 1.50
N THR A 309 32.52 15.69 2.84
CA THR A 309 32.18 16.86 3.66
C THR A 309 33.21 17.97 3.52
N PHE A 310 34.50 17.64 3.39
CA PHE A 310 35.58 18.60 3.12
C PHE A 310 35.46 19.25 1.74
N VAL A 311 35.16 18.48 0.70
CA VAL A 311 34.89 19.00 -0.64
C VAL A 311 33.67 19.92 -0.63
N GLY A 312 32.60 19.54 0.08
CA GLY A 312 31.42 20.39 0.28
C GLY A 312 31.75 21.71 1.00
N PHE A 313 32.62 21.67 2.01
CA PHE A 313 33.09 22.86 2.72
C PHE A 313 33.93 23.79 1.82
N LEU A 314 34.83 23.24 1.00
CA LEU A 314 35.63 24.04 0.05
C LEU A 314 34.76 24.74 -1.00
N LEU A 315 33.73 24.05 -1.50
CA LEU A 315 32.75 24.66 -2.40
C LEU A 315 31.99 25.80 -1.70
N LEU A 316 31.60 25.63 -0.45
CA LEU A 316 30.97 26.70 0.35
C LEU A 316 31.89 27.90 0.54
N LEU A 317 33.14 27.66 0.92
CA LEU A 317 34.15 28.69 1.11
C LEU A 317 34.39 29.47 -0.20
N SER A 318 34.47 28.77 -1.34
CA SER A 318 34.68 29.40 -2.65
C SER A 318 33.52 30.32 -3.03
N LEU A 319 32.28 29.93 -2.72
CA LEU A 319 31.08 30.71 -3.00
C LEU A 319 31.00 31.94 -2.08
N VAL A 320 31.33 31.78 -0.80
CA VAL A 320 31.39 32.91 0.16
C VAL A 320 32.45 33.93 -0.24
N ILE A 321 33.65 33.48 -0.63
CA ILE A 321 34.75 34.36 -1.07
C ILE A 321 34.36 35.11 -2.35
N ALA A 322 33.67 34.47 -3.29
CA ALA A 322 33.21 35.10 -4.52
C ALA A 322 32.15 36.20 -4.28
N PHE A 323 31.34 36.08 -3.23
CA PHE A 323 30.25 37.01 -2.93
C PHE A 323 30.62 38.16 -1.99
N LEU A 324 31.67 38.03 -1.18
CA LEU A 324 32.23 39.11 -0.36
C LEU A 324 32.49 40.42 -1.15
N PRO A 325 33.09 40.39 -2.36
CA PRO A 325 33.30 41.61 -3.14
C PRO A 325 32.00 42.19 -3.71
N LEU A 326 31.01 41.36 -4.08
CA LEU A 326 29.70 41.84 -4.53
C LEU A 326 28.94 42.54 -3.40
N TYR A 327 29.01 42.00 -2.19
CA TYR A 327 28.44 42.63 -1.00
C TYR A 327 29.15 43.95 -0.66
N ALA A 328 30.48 43.99 -0.76
CA ALA A 328 31.26 45.22 -0.56
C ALA A 328 30.91 46.31 -1.60
N LEU A 329 30.70 45.93 -2.87
CA LEU A 329 30.24 46.84 -3.92
C LEU A 329 28.82 47.37 -3.66
N ALA A 330 27.91 46.52 -3.18
CA ALA A 330 26.56 46.94 -2.80
C ALA A 330 26.57 47.93 -1.63
N LEU A 331 27.42 47.71 -0.62
CA LEU A 331 27.62 48.65 0.49
C LEU A 331 28.24 49.97 0.05
N LEU A 332 29.23 49.94 -0.85
CA LEU A 332 29.81 51.15 -1.45
C LEU A 332 28.76 51.93 -2.25
N GLY A 333 27.94 51.24 -3.05
CA GLY A 333 26.82 51.85 -3.77
C GLY A 333 25.80 52.50 -2.83
N TYR A 334 25.45 51.82 -1.73
CA TYR A 334 24.57 52.36 -0.69
C TYR A 334 25.15 53.59 0.01
N MET A 335 26.44 53.57 0.37
CA MET A 335 27.12 54.72 0.98
C MET A 335 27.21 55.91 0.02
N MET A 336 27.49 55.67 -1.26
CA MET A 336 27.50 56.73 -2.28
C MET A 336 26.11 57.34 -2.50
N PHE A 337 25.05 56.52 -2.49
CA PHE A 337 23.68 56.99 -2.64
C PHE A 337 23.23 57.80 -1.41
N LYS A 338 23.55 57.34 -0.19
CA LYS A 338 23.26 58.06 1.05
C LYS A 338 24.01 59.39 1.13
N ALA A 339 25.29 59.42 0.76
CA ALA A 339 26.09 60.65 0.72
C ALA A 339 25.58 61.69 -0.29
N LYS A 340 24.77 61.27 -1.28
CA LYS A 340 24.12 62.15 -2.25
C LYS A 340 22.75 62.65 -1.80
N LEU A 341 22.15 62.00 -0.80
CA LEU A 341 20.90 62.40 -0.15
C LEU A 341 21.14 63.39 1.01
N ASP A 342 22.31 63.34 1.63
CA ASP A 342 22.72 64.21 2.74
C ASP A 342 23.42 65.52 2.28
N ARG A 343 23.57 65.75 0.96
CA ARG A 343 23.96 67.05 0.35
C ARG A 343 22.76 67.65 -0.35
#